data_AF-A0A9P5XDM4-F1
#
_entry.id   AF-A0A9P5XDM4-F1
#
_cell.length_a   1.000
_cell.length_b   1.000
_cell.length_c   1.000
_cell.angle_alpha   90.00
_cell.angle_beta   90.00
_cell.angle_gamma   90.00
#
_symmetry.space_group_name_H-M   'P 1'
#
loop_
_entity.id
_entity.type
_entity.pdbx_description
1 polymer ?
#
loop_
_entity_poly.entity_id
_entity_poly.type
_entity_poly.pdbx_seq_one_letter_code
_entity_poly.pdbx_strand_id
1 'polypeptide(L)'
;DLLARVQGAIQKRFGSPYKVATFGSTRYGATSAKSDMDLIILARPWEAAGIRSSRQESIAKYAHHLYTLARALRDGGFAKVKPIPAAVPIVKFQDPRTGIECDINVNDQPGYWNTLLLQRYTKLSPHLRGLLLAIKRWAGPLGLNTPSPTKPGEKVTFSSYAFALMTVGFLQSRGLLPNLQENFGPTVKEHLFWNRKPQFLCDLRFNWTGTPMPGNNQISTTELLADWFRFWVEFNPSRQMVDIRLGGVVARLPSETICVVDPFILVRNVARNISGSVFDRFQEECRQAEAEVRKR
;
A
#
# COMPACT_ATOMS: atom_id res chain seq x y z
N ASP A 1 3.05 18.47 15.59
CA ASP A 1 3.72 17.28 16.14
C ASP A 1 2.71 16.21 16.58
N LEU A 2 2.17 15.43 15.62
CA LEU A 2 1.21 14.34 15.88
C LEU A 2 1.94 13.01 16.16
N LEU A 3 2.89 12.67 15.29
CA LEU A 3 3.65 11.42 15.40
C LEU A 3 4.38 11.29 16.74
N ALA A 4 5.01 12.36 17.26
CA ALA A 4 5.70 12.27 18.55
C ALA A 4 4.73 12.12 19.73
N ARG A 5 3.52 12.69 19.65
CA ARG A 5 2.49 12.47 20.68
C ARG A 5 1.98 11.03 20.69
N VAL A 6 1.74 10.45 19.52
CA VAL A 6 1.39 9.02 19.42
C VAL A 6 2.55 8.18 19.96
N GLN A 7 3.78 8.48 19.55
CA GLN A 7 5.00 7.81 20.04
C GLN A 7 5.10 7.88 21.57
N GLY A 8 4.83 9.04 22.17
CA GLY A 8 4.83 9.22 23.63
C GLY A 8 3.75 8.40 24.33
N ALA A 9 2.53 8.37 23.80
CA ALA A 9 1.45 7.54 24.35
C ALA A 9 1.79 6.04 24.30
N ILE A 10 2.35 5.57 23.18
CA ILE A 10 2.79 4.18 23.03
C ILE A 10 3.95 3.85 23.99
N GLN A 11 4.98 4.71 24.08
CA GLN A 11 6.11 4.46 24.97
C GLN A 11 5.75 4.54 26.45
N LYS A 12 4.82 5.42 26.83
CA LYS A 12 4.29 5.51 28.21
C LYS A 12 3.64 4.19 28.64
N ARG A 13 2.93 3.50 27.73
CA ARG A 13 2.23 2.25 28.04
C ARG A 13 3.09 1.01 27.87
N PHE A 14 3.88 0.94 26.81
CA PHE A 14 4.56 -0.29 26.38
C PHE A 14 6.09 -0.22 26.52
N GLY A 15 6.65 0.95 26.80
CA GLY A 15 8.09 1.17 27.00
C GLY A 15 8.83 1.66 25.74
N SER A 16 10.08 2.06 25.95
CA SER A 16 10.95 2.68 24.93
C SER A 16 11.24 1.85 23.66
N PRO A 17 11.21 0.48 23.66
CA PRO A 17 11.48 -0.32 22.46
C PRO A 17 10.46 -0.18 21.34
N TYR A 18 9.24 0.26 21.64
CA TYR A 18 8.17 0.42 20.64
C TYR A 18 8.31 1.76 19.93
N LYS A 19 8.51 1.71 18.62
CA LYS A 19 8.62 2.87 17.74
C LYS A 19 7.39 3.01 16.88
N VAL A 20 6.88 4.23 16.75
CA VAL A 20 5.76 4.54 15.86
C VAL A 20 6.32 5.13 14.59
N ALA A 21 5.92 4.57 13.45
CA ALA A 21 6.27 5.08 12.13
C ALA A 21 5.02 5.29 11.29
N THR A 22 5.08 6.25 10.37
CA THR A 22 4.08 6.37 9.30
C THR A 22 4.31 5.28 8.25
N PHE A 23 3.25 4.67 7.75
CA PHE A 23 3.31 3.81 6.57
C PHE A 23 2.25 4.24 5.53
N GLY A 24 2.03 3.44 4.48
CA GLY A 24 1.01 3.73 3.47
C GLY A 24 1.27 5.02 2.69
N SER A 25 0.19 5.65 2.22
CA SER A 25 0.24 6.80 1.29
C SER A 25 0.97 8.02 1.85
N THR A 26 0.97 8.17 3.18
CA THR A 26 1.74 9.21 3.89
C THR A 26 3.24 9.03 3.74
N ARG A 27 3.71 7.78 3.73
CA ARG A 27 5.15 7.49 3.68
C ARG A 27 5.71 7.54 2.26
N TYR A 28 4.97 7.08 1.25
CA TYR A 28 5.39 7.17 -0.16
C TYR A 28 4.91 8.45 -0.86
N GLY A 29 4.27 9.38 -0.14
CA GLY A 29 4.02 10.75 -0.62
C GLY A 29 2.77 10.94 -1.48
N ALA A 30 1.80 10.01 -1.46
CA ALA A 30 0.53 10.10 -2.18
C ALA A 30 -0.68 10.46 -1.27
N THR A 31 -0.42 11.22 -0.21
CA THR A 31 -1.43 11.74 0.72
C THR A 31 -2.12 12.97 0.15
N SER A 32 -3.44 13.05 0.34
CA SER A 32 -4.25 14.25 0.10
C SER A 32 -4.74 14.84 1.42
N ALA A 33 -5.26 16.06 1.41
CA ALA A 33 -5.77 16.73 2.62
C ALA A 33 -6.88 15.97 3.37
N LYS A 34 -7.55 15.02 2.70
CA LYS A 34 -8.61 14.16 3.27
C LYS A 34 -8.15 12.74 3.60
N SER A 35 -6.85 12.45 3.47
CA SER A 35 -6.32 11.10 3.69
C SER A 35 -6.08 10.84 5.18
N ASP A 36 -6.42 9.64 5.61
CA ASP A 36 -6.07 9.12 6.93
C ASP A 36 -4.54 9.01 7.08
N MET A 37 -4.07 9.12 8.33
CA MET A 37 -2.68 8.85 8.67
C MET A 37 -2.50 7.41 9.14
N ASP A 38 -1.91 6.61 8.26
CA ASP A 38 -1.53 5.22 8.53
C ASP A 38 -0.27 5.14 9.41
N LEU A 39 -0.39 4.53 10.59
CA LEU A 39 0.66 4.35 11.58
C LEU A 39 0.93 2.86 11.88
N ILE A 40 2.19 2.54 12.15
CA ILE A 40 2.61 1.21 12.57
C ILE A 40 3.47 1.30 13.83
N ILE A 41 3.21 0.42 14.78
CA ILE A 41 4.09 0.18 15.92
C ILE A 41 5.10 -0.91 15.56
N LEU A 42 6.37 -0.55 15.58
CA LEU A 42 7.53 -1.40 15.36
C LEU A 42 8.19 -1.70 16.73
N ALA A 43 8.18 -2.95 17.17
CA ALA A 43 8.98 -3.39 18.31
C ALA A 43 10.45 -3.57 17.89
N ARG A 44 11.41 -2.89 18.52
CA ARG A 44 12.85 -2.93 18.15
C ARG A 44 13.54 -4.31 18.36
N PRO A 45 14.70 -4.54 17.69
CA PRO A 45 15.25 -3.81 16.54
C PRO A 45 15.24 -4.66 15.26
N TRP A 46 14.80 -3.99 14.20
CA TRP A 46 14.85 -4.32 12.77
C TRP A 46 16.22 -4.79 12.22
N GLU A 47 17.30 -4.72 13.00
CA GLU A 47 18.66 -5.12 12.61
C GLU A 47 18.82 -6.63 12.44
N ALA A 48 17.95 -7.42 13.08
CA ALA A 48 17.87 -8.87 12.88
C ALA A 48 16.77 -9.23 11.88
N ALA A 49 16.74 -8.59 10.72
CA ALA A 49 15.92 -8.98 9.59
C ALA A 49 16.28 -10.41 9.16
N GLY A 50 15.68 -11.42 9.81
CA GLY A 50 15.87 -12.83 9.48
C GLY A 50 15.77 -13.78 10.68
N ILE A 51 15.89 -13.31 11.93
CA ILE A 51 15.96 -14.22 13.10
C ILE A 51 14.76 -14.03 14.01
N ARG A 52 13.83 -15.00 14.00
CA ARG A 52 12.82 -15.16 15.05
C ARG A 52 13.53 -15.46 16.37
N SER A 53 13.54 -14.52 17.31
CA SER A 53 13.86 -14.82 18.70
C SER A 53 12.56 -14.96 19.50
N SER A 54 12.54 -15.90 20.47
CA SER A 54 11.43 -16.06 21.43
C SER A 54 11.09 -14.77 22.19
N ARG A 55 12.08 -13.88 22.34
CA ARG A 55 11.95 -12.55 22.94
C ARG A 55 11.14 -11.57 22.09
N GLN A 56 11.15 -11.70 20.76
CA GLN A 56 10.43 -10.79 19.86
C GLN A 56 8.93 -11.11 19.81
N GLU A 57 8.57 -12.40 19.93
CA GLU A 57 7.18 -12.85 20.04
C GLU A 57 6.52 -12.37 21.35
N SER A 58 7.25 -12.42 22.47
CA SER A 58 6.73 -11.96 23.76
C SER A 58 6.51 -10.45 23.80
N ILE A 59 7.39 -9.64 23.20
CA ILE A 59 7.24 -8.19 23.10
C ILE A 59 6.01 -7.85 22.25
N ALA A 60 5.91 -8.37 21.02
CA ALA A 60 4.78 -8.04 20.14
C ALA A 60 3.41 -8.42 20.76
N LYS A 61 3.35 -9.53 21.52
CA LYS A 61 2.13 -10.04 22.17
C LYS A 61 1.41 -8.97 23.03
N TYR A 62 2.14 -8.13 23.76
CA TYR A 62 1.54 -7.11 24.64
C TYR A 62 0.87 -5.96 23.89
N ALA A 63 1.48 -5.50 22.79
CA ALA A 63 0.92 -4.44 21.96
C ALA A 63 -0.18 -4.94 21.01
N HIS A 64 -0.17 -6.23 20.64
CA HIS A 64 -1.21 -6.86 19.82
C HIS A 64 -2.59 -6.94 20.51
N HIS A 65 -2.66 -6.75 21.83
CA HIS A 65 -3.94 -6.63 22.52
C HIS A 65 -4.62 -5.31 22.13
N LEU A 66 -5.50 -5.38 21.14
CA LEU A 66 -6.16 -4.25 20.50
C LEU A 66 -6.84 -3.29 21.48
N TYR A 67 -7.45 -3.83 22.53
CA TYR A 67 -8.08 -3.04 23.59
C TYR A 67 -7.07 -2.34 24.51
N THR A 68 -5.90 -2.94 24.74
CA THR A 68 -4.80 -2.30 25.49
C THR A 68 -4.20 -1.15 24.68
N LEU A 69 -4.02 -1.34 23.38
CA LEU A 69 -3.60 -0.27 22.47
C LEU A 69 -4.62 0.87 22.42
N ALA A 70 -5.91 0.55 22.30
CA ALA A 70 -6.97 1.55 22.36
C ALA A 70 -6.98 2.32 23.70
N ARG A 71 -6.75 1.64 24.83
CA ARG A 71 -6.60 2.30 26.13
C ARG A 71 -5.41 3.26 26.15
N ALA A 72 -4.25 2.83 25.65
CA ALA A 72 -3.06 3.69 25.57
C ALA A 72 -3.31 4.99 24.79
N LEU A 73 -4.06 4.91 23.69
CA LEU A 73 -4.41 6.09 22.89
C LEU A 73 -5.43 7.00 23.61
N ARG A 74 -6.42 6.43 24.31
CA ARG A 74 -7.36 7.21 25.13
C ARG A 74 -6.63 7.95 26.25
N ASP A 75 -5.75 7.26 26.98
CA ASP A 75 -4.92 7.84 28.04
C ASP A 75 -3.94 8.90 27.50
N GLY A 76 -3.59 8.81 26.21
CA GLY A 76 -2.81 9.81 25.46
C GLY A 76 -3.61 11.03 24.98
N GLY A 77 -4.92 11.08 25.25
CA GLY A 77 -5.81 12.19 24.88
C GLY A 77 -6.31 12.17 23.44
N PHE A 78 -6.27 11.03 22.75
CA PHE A 78 -6.83 10.90 21.40
C PHE A 78 -8.35 10.66 21.44
N ALA A 79 -9.06 11.17 20.42
CA ALA A 79 -10.52 11.10 20.33
C ALA A 79 -10.97 9.93 19.44
N LYS A 80 -12.27 9.59 19.50
CA LYS A 80 -12.93 8.58 18.64
C LYS A 80 -12.21 7.22 18.58
N VAL A 81 -11.54 6.82 19.65
CA VAL A 81 -10.68 5.62 19.65
C VAL A 81 -11.50 4.34 19.57
N LYS A 82 -11.43 3.67 18.41
CA LYS A 82 -12.20 2.46 18.08
C LYS A 82 -11.30 1.31 17.65
N PRO A 83 -11.24 0.20 18.40
CA PRO A 83 -10.58 -1.02 17.96
C PRO A 83 -11.38 -1.69 16.83
N ILE A 84 -10.71 -2.13 15.77
CA ILE A 84 -11.30 -2.84 14.62
C ILE A 84 -10.67 -4.23 14.50
N PRO A 85 -11.38 -5.31 14.85
CA PRO A 85 -10.91 -6.69 14.72
C PRO A 85 -11.08 -7.18 13.27
N ALA A 86 -10.22 -6.71 12.37
CA ALA A 86 -10.15 -7.18 10.99
C ALA A 86 -9.00 -8.19 10.79
N ALA A 87 -8.81 -8.70 9.57
CA ALA A 87 -7.69 -9.56 9.21
C ALA A 87 -6.32 -8.94 9.56
N VAL A 88 -6.24 -7.61 9.42
CA VAL A 88 -5.21 -6.80 10.07
C VAL A 88 -5.86 -5.96 11.17
N PRO A 89 -5.76 -6.35 12.45
CA PRO A 89 -6.30 -5.55 13.54
C PRO A 89 -5.66 -4.17 13.59
N ILE A 90 -6.52 -3.15 13.62
CA ILE A 90 -6.15 -1.74 13.69
C ILE A 90 -6.94 -1.05 14.78
N VAL A 91 -6.40 0.03 15.34
CA VAL A 91 -7.16 0.98 16.15
C VAL A 91 -7.31 2.26 15.35
N LYS A 92 -8.56 2.64 15.07
CA LYS A 92 -8.88 3.95 14.51
C LYS A 92 -8.94 4.98 15.62
N PHE A 93 -8.43 6.18 15.38
CA PHE A 93 -8.54 7.30 16.32
C PHE A 93 -8.40 8.63 15.59
N GLN A 94 -8.87 9.71 16.21
CA GLN A 94 -8.71 11.06 15.69
C GLN A 94 -7.77 11.86 16.58
N ASP A 95 -6.89 12.64 15.96
CA ASP A 95 -6.14 13.67 16.67
C ASP A 95 -7.02 14.90 16.92
N PRO A 96 -7.41 15.21 18.17
CA PRO A 96 -8.29 16.34 18.44
C PRO A 96 -7.67 17.70 18.11
N ARG A 97 -6.33 17.79 17.98
CA ARG A 97 -5.64 19.06 17.65
C ARG A 97 -5.69 19.40 16.16
N THR A 98 -5.62 18.39 15.30
CA THR A 98 -5.53 18.58 13.83
C THR A 98 -6.77 18.11 13.08
N GLY A 99 -7.63 17.33 13.75
CA GLY A 99 -8.78 16.68 13.12
C GLY A 99 -8.42 15.46 12.26
N ILE A 100 -7.13 15.11 12.13
CA ILE A 100 -6.65 14.00 11.29
C ILE A 100 -7.12 12.67 11.89
N GLU A 101 -7.79 11.87 11.06
CA GLU A 101 -8.13 10.47 11.35
C GLU A 101 -6.89 9.60 11.12
N CYS A 102 -6.66 8.64 12.01
CA CYS A 102 -5.48 7.80 12.04
C CYS A 102 -5.85 6.33 12.20
N ASP A 103 -5.15 5.46 11.48
CA ASP A 103 -5.25 4.01 11.60
C ASP A 103 -3.90 3.48 12.12
N ILE A 104 -3.87 2.89 13.31
CA ILE A 104 -2.64 2.30 13.85
C ILE A 104 -2.72 0.78 13.96
N ASN A 105 -1.74 0.10 13.38
CA ASN A 105 -1.55 -1.34 13.51
C ASN A 105 -0.26 -1.66 14.28
N VAL A 106 -0.11 -2.91 14.68
CA VAL A 106 1.10 -3.41 15.35
C VAL A 106 1.76 -4.43 14.45
N ASN A 107 3.01 -4.16 14.09
CA ASN A 107 3.92 -5.09 13.43
C ASN A 107 3.36 -5.76 12.15
N ASP A 108 2.55 -5.05 11.36
CA ASP A 108 2.17 -5.51 10.03
C ASP A 108 3.35 -5.38 9.04
N GLN A 109 4.30 -6.33 9.14
CA GLN A 109 5.53 -6.30 8.36
C GLN A 109 5.27 -6.23 6.85
N PRO A 110 4.42 -7.07 6.22
CA PRO A 110 4.19 -6.99 4.78
C PRO A 110 3.69 -5.61 4.33
N GLY A 111 2.74 -4.99 5.06
CA GLY A 111 2.25 -3.65 4.75
C GLY A 111 3.34 -2.57 4.85
N TYR A 112 4.24 -2.69 5.84
CA TYR A 112 5.38 -1.79 5.98
C TYR A 112 6.41 -1.96 4.86
N TRP A 113 6.77 -3.20 4.51
CA TRP A 113 7.70 -3.47 3.41
C TRP A 113 7.13 -3.04 2.05
N ASN A 114 5.84 -3.27 1.80
CA ASN A 114 5.14 -2.75 0.61
C ASN A 114 5.26 -1.22 0.52
N THR A 115 5.11 -0.55 1.67
CA THR A 115 5.27 0.90 1.76
C THR A 115 6.71 1.33 1.44
N LEU A 116 7.71 0.61 1.93
CA LEU A 116 9.13 0.89 1.66
C LEU A 116 9.48 0.69 0.18
N LEU A 117 8.95 -0.37 -0.44
CA LEU A 117 9.09 -0.63 -1.87
C LEU A 117 8.49 0.51 -2.71
N LEU A 118 7.24 0.91 -2.43
CA LEU A 118 6.60 2.04 -3.10
C LEU A 118 7.30 3.37 -2.85
N GLN A 119 7.83 3.58 -1.63
CA GLN A 119 8.66 4.73 -1.31
C GLN A 119 9.95 4.74 -2.16
N ARG A 120 10.54 3.57 -2.43
CA ARG A 120 11.69 3.49 -3.31
C ARG A 120 11.33 3.84 -4.75
N TYR A 121 10.23 3.30 -5.28
CA TYR A 121 9.76 3.66 -6.62
C TYR A 121 9.46 5.16 -6.79
N THR A 122 8.83 5.79 -5.79
CA THR A 122 8.51 7.23 -5.83
C THR A 122 9.74 8.13 -5.71
N LYS A 123 10.84 7.63 -5.16
CA LYS A 123 12.14 8.32 -5.17
C LYS A 123 12.90 8.14 -6.49
N LEU A 124 12.65 7.04 -7.20
CA LEU A 124 13.29 6.72 -8.47
C LEU A 124 12.63 7.44 -9.64
N SER A 125 11.30 7.42 -9.72
CA SER A 125 10.55 8.09 -10.79
C SER A 125 10.06 9.47 -10.35
N PRO A 126 10.41 10.54 -11.09
CA PRO A 126 9.86 11.88 -10.81
C PRO A 126 8.35 11.98 -11.07
N HIS A 127 7.80 11.09 -11.90
CA HIS A 127 6.39 11.12 -12.31
C HIS A 127 5.46 10.36 -11.36
N LEU A 128 5.93 9.27 -10.74
CA LEU A 128 5.08 8.34 -10.01
C LEU A 128 4.26 9.04 -8.93
N ARG A 129 4.88 9.90 -8.11
CA ARG A 129 4.15 10.63 -7.06
C ARG A 129 3.02 11.50 -7.63
N GLY A 130 3.30 12.21 -8.72
CA GLY A 130 2.32 13.06 -9.42
C GLY A 130 1.16 12.24 -9.98
N LEU A 131 1.47 11.12 -10.64
CA LEU A 131 0.47 10.18 -11.17
C LEU A 131 -0.44 9.64 -10.06
N LEU A 132 0.13 9.14 -8.96
CA LEU A 132 -0.66 8.59 -7.85
C LEU A 132 -1.61 9.63 -7.24
N LEU A 133 -1.17 10.88 -7.09
CA LEU A 133 -2.00 11.96 -6.59
C LEU A 133 -3.10 12.34 -7.59
N ALA A 134 -2.80 12.39 -8.88
CA ALA A 134 -3.77 12.69 -9.93
C ALA A 134 -4.85 11.60 -10.02
N ILE A 135 -4.45 10.33 -10.08
CA ILE A 135 -5.34 9.16 -10.12
C ILE A 135 -6.22 9.14 -8.86
N LYS A 136 -5.67 9.40 -7.68
CA LYS A 136 -6.45 9.44 -6.43
C LYS A 136 -7.47 10.58 -6.43
N ARG A 137 -7.11 11.76 -6.94
CA ARG A 137 -8.03 12.91 -7.09
C ARG A 137 -9.15 12.64 -8.09
N TRP A 138 -8.85 11.92 -9.17
CA TRP A 138 -9.82 11.51 -10.19
C TRP A 138 -10.77 10.41 -9.67
N ALA A 139 -10.22 9.33 -9.11
CA ALA A 139 -11.00 8.17 -8.68
C ALA A 139 -11.91 8.44 -7.47
N GLY A 140 -11.53 9.38 -6.59
CA GLY A 140 -12.23 9.68 -5.35
C GLY A 140 -13.69 10.13 -5.55
N PRO A 141 -13.95 11.24 -6.26
CA PRO A 141 -15.31 11.73 -6.55
C PRO A 141 -16.18 10.72 -7.31
N LEU A 142 -15.56 9.86 -8.12
CA LEU A 142 -16.25 8.80 -8.86
C LEU A 142 -16.59 7.59 -7.97
N GLY A 143 -16.13 7.54 -6.72
CA GLY A 143 -16.32 6.38 -5.85
C GLY A 143 -15.54 5.13 -6.32
N LEU A 144 -14.53 5.32 -7.18
CA LEU A 144 -13.65 4.24 -7.65
C LEU A 144 -12.51 3.92 -6.67
N ASN A 145 -12.40 4.67 -5.56
CA ASN A 145 -11.39 4.46 -4.51
C ASN A 145 -11.96 4.15 -3.11
N THR A 146 -12.89 3.19 -3.04
CA THR A 146 -13.64 2.80 -1.84
C THR A 146 -13.47 1.30 -1.54
N PRO A 147 -12.32 0.89 -0.95
CA PRO A 147 -12.03 -0.53 -0.70
C PRO A 147 -12.79 -1.14 0.48
N SER A 148 -13.47 -0.33 1.28
CA SER A 148 -14.25 -0.75 2.45
C SER A 148 -15.51 0.11 2.53
N PRO A 149 -16.52 -0.18 1.70
CA PRO A 149 -17.78 0.56 1.70
C PRO A 149 -18.48 0.44 3.06
N THR A 150 -19.16 1.50 3.46
CA THR A 150 -19.84 1.58 4.77
C THR A 150 -21.35 1.70 4.63
N LYS A 151 -21.85 2.06 3.43
CA LYS A 151 -23.28 2.18 3.18
C LYS A 151 -23.82 0.91 2.51
N PRO A 152 -25.06 0.49 2.85
CA PRO A 152 -25.72 -0.60 2.14
C PRO A 152 -25.79 -0.34 0.63
N GLY A 153 -25.48 -1.35 -0.18
CA GLY A 153 -25.55 -1.27 -1.65
C GLY A 153 -24.32 -0.69 -2.34
N GLU A 154 -23.36 -0.10 -1.61
CA GLU A 154 -22.08 0.33 -2.20
C GLU A 154 -21.21 -0.89 -2.57
N LYS A 155 -20.71 -0.91 -3.81
CA LYS A 155 -19.78 -1.95 -4.27
C LYS A 155 -18.36 -1.64 -3.81
N VAL A 156 -17.57 -2.68 -3.53
CA VAL A 156 -16.13 -2.54 -3.27
C VAL A 156 -15.44 -2.06 -4.54
N THR A 157 -14.66 -0.99 -4.43
CA THR A 157 -13.83 -0.47 -5.52
C THR A 157 -12.34 -0.47 -5.12
N PHE A 158 -11.47 0.05 -5.99
CA PHE A 158 -10.02 -0.11 -5.82
C PHE A 158 -9.51 0.55 -4.53
N SER A 159 -8.46 0.00 -3.94
CA SER A 159 -7.71 0.70 -2.89
C SER A 159 -6.66 1.63 -3.50
N SER A 160 -6.23 2.65 -2.75
CA SER A 160 -5.07 3.48 -3.15
C SER A 160 -3.81 2.62 -3.37
N TYR A 161 -3.66 1.52 -2.62
CA TYR A 161 -2.57 0.57 -2.79
C TYR A 161 -2.67 -0.21 -4.12
N ALA A 162 -3.88 -0.64 -4.51
CA ALA A 162 -4.09 -1.29 -5.80
C ALA A 162 -3.73 -0.34 -6.96
N PHE A 163 -4.18 0.92 -6.91
CA PHE A 163 -3.78 1.92 -7.91
C PHE A 163 -2.26 2.16 -7.93
N ALA A 164 -1.59 2.11 -6.78
CA ALA A 164 -0.13 2.23 -6.73
C ALA A 164 0.57 1.09 -7.46
N LEU A 165 0.18 -0.16 -7.21
CA LEU A 165 0.74 -1.32 -7.92
C LEU A 165 0.41 -1.31 -9.41
N MET A 166 -0.82 -0.97 -9.77
CA MET A 166 -1.24 -0.80 -11.17
C MET A 166 -0.39 0.26 -11.88
N THR A 167 -0.12 1.39 -11.24
CA THR A 167 0.70 2.48 -11.83
C THR A 167 2.16 2.08 -11.95
N VAL A 168 2.72 1.39 -10.95
CA VAL A 168 4.08 0.83 -11.06
C VAL A 168 4.16 -0.18 -12.19
N GLY A 169 3.20 -1.09 -12.29
CA GLY A 169 3.17 -2.12 -13.34
C GLY A 169 3.02 -1.53 -14.75
N PHE A 170 2.21 -0.48 -14.91
CA PHE A 170 2.13 0.30 -16.15
C PHE A 170 3.49 0.93 -16.51
N LEU A 171 4.15 1.60 -15.56
CA LEU A 171 5.44 2.23 -15.84
C LEU A 171 6.52 1.19 -16.15
N GLN A 172 6.51 0.02 -15.49
CA GLN A 172 7.43 -1.07 -15.81
C GLN A 172 7.18 -1.65 -17.20
N SER A 173 5.92 -1.86 -17.60
CA SER A 173 5.58 -2.39 -18.94
C SER A 173 5.95 -1.42 -20.07
N ARG A 174 6.12 -0.13 -19.75
CA ARG A 174 6.61 0.91 -20.66
C ARG A 174 8.12 1.12 -20.61
N GLY A 175 8.85 0.37 -19.78
CA GLY A 175 10.28 0.60 -19.57
C GLY A 175 10.58 1.97 -18.96
N LEU A 176 9.72 2.45 -18.05
CA LEU A 176 9.87 3.72 -17.33
C LEU A 176 10.12 3.53 -15.82
N LEU A 177 10.01 2.29 -15.33
CA LEU A 177 10.43 1.89 -14.00
C LEU A 177 11.15 0.53 -14.07
N PRO A 178 12.20 0.32 -13.28
CA PRO A 178 12.86 -0.98 -13.20
C PRO A 178 12.03 -1.98 -12.36
N ASN A 179 12.40 -3.25 -12.42
CA ASN A 179 11.96 -4.24 -11.44
C ASN A 179 12.93 -4.28 -10.25
N LEU A 180 12.49 -3.76 -9.10
CA LEU A 180 13.34 -3.74 -7.90
C LEU A 180 13.48 -5.12 -7.23
N GLN A 181 12.68 -6.10 -7.62
CA GLN A 181 12.69 -7.46 -7.07
C GLN A 181 13.34 -8.47 -8.02
N GLU A 182 14.04 -7.99 -9.06
CA GLU A 182 14.79 -8.82 -9.99
C GLU A 182 16.20 -9.17 -9.46
N ASN A 183 16.79 -10.23 -10.00
CA ASN A 183 18.19 -10.63 -9.79
C ASN A 183 18.56 -11.08 -8.36
N PHE A 184 17.57 -11.50 -7.57
CA PHE A 184 17.83 -12.26 -6.35
C PHE A 184 18.00 -13.74 -6.70
N GLY A 185 19.19 -14.30 -6.44
CA GLY A 185 19.47 -15.73 -6.61
C GLY A 185 18.55 -16.62 -5.74
N PRO A 186 18.55 -17.95 -5.99
CA PRO A 186 17.71 -18.89 -5.25
C PRO A 186 17.95 -18.75 -3.73
N THR A 187 16.86 -18.77 -2.98
CA THR A 187 16.83 -18.47 -1.55
C THR A 187 17.65 -19.47 -0.75
N VAL A 188 18.75 -19.04 -0.14
CA VAL A 188 19.47 -19.81 0.87
C VAL A 188 19.39 -19.05 2.19
N LYS A 189 18.40 -19.41 3.03
CA LYS A 189 18.35 -19.25 4.51
C LYS A 189 17.61 -18.11 5.21
N GLU A 190 17.10 -17.06 4.58
CA GLU A 190 16.47 -15.95 5.35
C GLU A 190 15.00 -15.72 4.96
N HIS A 191 14.11 -16.53 5.54
CA HIS A 191 12.67 -16.34 5.45
C HIS A 191 12.20 -15.37 6.54
N LEU A 192 11.75 -14.18 6.15
CA LEU A 192 11.05 -13.29 7.07
C LEU A 192 9.60 -13.75 7.21
N PHE A 193 9.38 -14.63 8.19
CA PHE A 193 8.04 -15.08 8.55
C PHE A 193 7.24 -13.93 9.17
N TRP A 194 6.12 -13.59 8.54
CA TRP A 194 5.11 -12.79 9.19
C TRP A 194 4.23 -13.69 10.08
N ASN A 195 4.17 -13.37 11.37
CA ASN A 195 3.47 -14.17 12.38
C ASN A 195 1.99 -13.77 12.51
N ARG A 196 1.20 -13.93 11.45
CA ARG A 196 -0.24 -14.18 11.63
C ARG A 196 -0.67 -15.38 10.81
N LYS A 197 -1.74 -16.04 11.27
CA LYS A 197 -2.32 -17.20 10.60
C LYS A 197 -3.22 -16.74 9.44
N PRO A 198 -3.18 -17.41 8.28
CA PRO A 198 -2.18 -18.40 7.87
C PRO A 198 -0.82 -17.73 7.63
N GLN A 199 0.27 -18.43 7.98
CA GLN A 199 1.63 -17.93 7.77
C GLN A 199 1.95 -17.98 6.28
N PHE A 200 2.39 -16.85 5.72
CA PHE A 200 2.88 -16.77 4.35
C PHE A 200 4.40 -16.62 4.37
N LEU A 201 5.08 -17.37 3.51
CA LEU A 201 6.48 -17.12 3.19
C LEU A 201 6.55 -15.90 2.28
N CYS A 202 7.22 -14.85 2.74
CA CYS A 202 7.39 -13.60 2.00
C CYS A 202 8.90 -13.34 1.80
N ASP A 203 9.35 -13.18 0.57
CA ASP A 203 10.69 -12.66 0.27
C ASP A 203 10.62 -11.14 0.22
N LEU A 204 11.09 -10.47 1.27
CA LEU A 204 10.99 -9.02 1.43
C LEU A 204 12.14 -8.25 0.78
N ARG A 205 13.05 -8.95 0.08
CA ARG A 205 14.20 -8.34 -0.58
C ARG A 205 13.76 -7.51 -1.79
N PHE A 206 14.37 -6.34 -1.93
CA PHE A 206 14.33 -5.53 -3.13
C PHE A 206 15.56 -4.61 -3.16
N ASN A 207 15.92 -4.12 -4.35
CA ASN A 207 17.11 -3.31 -4.55
C ASN A 207 16.93 -1.89 -3.99
N TRP A 208 17.68 -1.59 -2.94
CA TRP A 208 17.66 -0.28 -2.27
C TRP A 208 18.49 0.80 -2.97
N THR A 209 19.51 0.40 -3.73
CA THR A 209 20.49 1.29 -4.38
C THR A 209 20.94 0.72 -5.72
N GLY A 210 21.48 1.56 -6.60
CA GLY A 210 22.22 1.11 -7.78
C GLY A 210 21.39 0.60 -8.96
N THR A 211 20.05 0.56 -8.88
CA THR A 211 19.22 0.18 -10.03
C THR A 211 19.18 1.32 -11.06
N PRO A 212 19.66 1.11 -12.30
CA PRO A 212 19.56 2.11 -13.35
C PRO A 212 18.10 2.38 -13.69
N MET A 213 17.75 3.64 -13.92
CA MET A 213 16.46 3.96 -14.52
C MET A 213 16.51 3.61 -16.00
N PRO A 214 15.50 2.91 -16.54
CA PRO A 214 15.43 2.70 -17.97
C PRO A 214 15.25 4.07 -18.67
N GLY A 215 16.02 4.26 -19.76
CA GLY A 215 16.27 5.58 -20.32
C GLY A 215 15.09 6.12 -21.12
N ASN A 216 14.27 6.97 -20.51
CA ASN A 216 13.45 7.94 -21.25
C ASN A 216 12.98 9.08 -20.32
N ASN A 217 13.51 10.29 -20.51
CA ASN A 217 13.27 11.46 -19.65
C ASN A 217 12.41 12.56 -20.32
N GLN A 218 11.83 12.31 -21.50
CA GLN A 218 11.16 13.38 -22.26
C GLN A 218 9.64 13.41 -22.15
N ILE A 219 9.00 12.43 -21.49
CA ILE A 219 7.54 12.41 -21.37
C ILE A 219 7.09 13.22 -20.13
N SER A 220 6.11 14.10 -20.31
CA SER A 220 5.53 14.85 -19.21
C SER A 220 4.61 13.99 -18.33
N THR A 221 4.41 14.39 -17.07
CA THR A 221 3.48 13.69 -16.17
C THR A 221 2.04 13.69 -16.70
N THR A 222 1.64 14.72 -17.46
CA THR A 222 0.30 14.82 -18.06
C THR A 222 0.12 13.81 -19.19
N GLU A 223 1.12 13.69 -20.09
CA GLU A 223 1.11 12.68 -21.15
C GLU A 223 1.09 11.26 -20.56
N LEU A 224 1.92 10.99 -19.53
CA LEU A 224 1.89 9.70 -18.83
C LEU A 224 0.54 9.42 -18.18
N LEU A 225 -0.18 10.44 -17.70
CA LEU A 225 -1.50 10.27 -17.12
C LEU A 225 -2.54 9.89 -18.20
N ALA A 226 -2.51 10.55 -19.36
CA ALA A 226 -3.34 10.18 -20.50
C ALA A 226 -3.05 8.74 -20.96
N ASP A 227 -1.76 8.38 -21.06
CA ASP A 227 -1.33 7.04 -21.44
C ASP A 227 -1.72 5.99 -20.41
N TRP A 228 -1.71 6.34 -19.12
CA TRP A 228 -2.19 5.45 -18.05
C TRP A 228 -3.69 5.16 -18.24
N PHE A 229 -4.51 6.17 -18.51
CA PHE A 229 -5.95 5.96 -18.77
C PHE A 229 -6.17 5.06 -19.99
N ARG A 230 -5.52 5.38 -21.12
CA ARG A 230 -5.57 4.58 -22.34
C ARG A 230 -5.19 3.12 -22.08
N PHE A 231 -4.09 2.91 -21.37
CA PHE A 231 -3.57 1.58 -21.06
C PHE A 231 -4.62 0.72 -20.33
N TRP A 232 -5.35 1.30 -19.37
CA TRP A 232 -6.38 0.58 -18.64
C TRP A 232 -7.68 0.38 -19.40
N VAL A 233 -7.98 1.21 -20.40
CA VAL A 233 -9.06 0.95 -21.37
C VAL A 233 -8.74 -0.30 -22.22
N GLU A 234 -7.48 -0.46 -22.63
CA GLU A 234 -7.02 -1.58 -23.46
C GLU A 234 -6.72 -2.86 -22.67
N PHE A 235 -6.51 -2.74 -21.35
CA PHE A 235 -6.17 -3.87 -20.48
C PHE A 235 -7.25 -4.96 -20.50
N ASN A 236 -6.84 -6.18 -20.80
CA ASN A 236 -7.73 -7.35 -20.82
C ASN A 236 -7.55 -8.18 -19.52
N PRO A 237 -8.45 -8.04 -18.53
CA PRO A 237 -8.32 -8.74 -17.24
C PRO A 237 -8.42 -10.26 -17.34
N SER A 238 -8.99 -10.77 -18.45
CA SER A 238 -9.09 -12.21 -18.69
C SER A 238 -7.77 -12.85 -19.11
N ARG A 239 -6.87 -12.07 -19.73
CA ARG A 239 -5.61 -12.59 -20.28
C ARG A 239 -4.37 -11.93 -19.67
N GLN A 240 -4.54 -10.87 -18.89
CA GLN A 240 -3.45 -10.11 -18.28
C GLN A 240 -3.62 -9.98 -16.77
N MET A 241 -2.49 -9.93 -16.06
CA MET A 241 -2.41 -9.56 -14.65
C MET A 241 -1.30 -8.55 -14.42
N VAL A 242 -1.38 -7.84 -13.29
CA VAL A 242 -0.30 -7.00 -12.79
C VAL A 242 0.53 -7.79 -11.79
N ASP A 243 1.80 -7.99 -12.10
CA ASP A 243 2.82 -8.48 -11.17
C ASP A 243 4.11 -7.69 -11.37
N ILE A 244 4.37 -6.75 -10.45
CA ILE A 244 5.50 -5.83 -10.57
C ILE A 244 6.88 -6.50 -10.39
N ARG A 245 6.88 -7.77 -9.97
CA ARG A 245 8.09 -8.60 -9.85
C ARG A 245 8.42 -9.32 -11.16
N LEU A 246 7.49 -9.33 -12.10
CA LEU A 246 7.63 -9.95 -13.41
C LEU A 246 7.68 -8.89 -14.53
N GLY A 247 8.02 -7.64 -14.19
CA GLY A 247 8.11 -6.55 -15.16
C GLY A 247 6.81 -5.78 -15.38
N GLY A 248 5.83 -5.93 -14.48
CA GLY A 248 4.66 -5.05 -14.43
C GLY A 248 3.39 -5.72 -14.89
N VAL A 249 3.17 -5.85 -16.19
CA VAL A 249 1.97 -6.50 -16.75
C VAL A 249 2.36 -7.71 -17.59
N VAL A 250 1.79 -8.86 -17.24
CA VAL A 250 2.13 -10.16 -17.82
C VAL A 250 0.89 -10.94 -18.22
N ALA A 251 1.07 -11.90 -19.13
CA ALA A 251 0.02 -12.83 -19.51
C ALA A 251 -0.35 -13.75 -18.32
N ARG A 252 -1.61 -14.20 -18.29
CA ARG A 252 -2.14 -15.15 -17.31
C ARG A 252 -3.07 -16.15 -17.97
N LEU A 253 -3.38 -17.22 -17.24
CA LEU A 253 -4.48 -18.11 -17.60
C LEU A 253 -5.83 -17.36 -17.56
N PRO A 254 -6.79 -17.74 -18.43
CA PRO A 254 -8.13 -17.18 -18.47
C PRO A 254 -8.80 -17.05 -17.11
N SER A 255 -9.40 -15.90 -16.83
CA SER A 255 -10.14 -15.63 -15.59
C SER A 255 -11.17 -14.52 -15.78
N GLU A 256 -12.18 -14.47 -14.93
CA GLU A 256 -13.23 -13.45 -14.97
C GLU A 256 -12.89 -12.19 -14.17
N THR A 257 -11.79 -12.21 -13.40
CA THR A 257 -11.48 -11.15 -12.43
C THR A 257 -10.14 -10.49 -12.73
N ILE A 258 -10.06 -9.17 -12.54
CA ILE A 258 -8.79 -8.46 -12.53
C ILE A 258 -7.85 -9.05 -11.45
N CYS A 259 -6.58 -9.23 -11.81
CA CYS A 259 -5.56 -9.68 -10.88
C CYS A 259 -4.45 -8.65 -10.76
N VAL A 260 -4.24 -8.17 -9.53
CA VAL A 260 -3.11 -7.34 -9.14
C VAL A 260 -2.43 -8.05 -7.98
N VAL A 261 -1.26 -8.63 -8.23
CA VAL A 261 -0.53 -9.47 -7.30
C VAL A 261 0.20 -8.60 -6.26
N ASP A 262 0.09 -8.96 -4.98
CA ASP A 262 0.91 -8.34 -3.94
C ASP A 262 2.39 -8.80 -4.08
N PRO A 263 3.37 -7.88 -4.06
CA PRO A 263 4.77 -8.20 -4.34
C PRO A 263 5.47 -8.99 -3.22
N PHE A 264 4.85 -9.16 -2.05
CA PHE A 264 5.42 -9.96 -0.96
C PHE A 264 4.53 -11.15 -0.59
N ILE A 265 3.22 -11.01 -0.65
CA ILE A 265 2.25 -12.09 -0.39
C ILE A 265 1.68 -12.60 -1.72
N LEU A 266 2.39 -13.51 -2.37
CA LEU A 266 2.15 -13.82 -3.80
C LEU A 266 0.79 -14.46 -4.10
N VAL A 267 0.19 -15.10 -3.09
CA VAL A 267 -1.16 -15.68 -3.19
C VAL A 267 -2.27 -14.62 -3.07
N ARG A 268 -1.92 -13.37 -2.74
CA ARG A 268 -2.88 -12.29 -2.53
C ARG A 268 -3.06 -11.49 -3.82
N ASN A 269 -4.25 -11.60 -4.40
CA ASN A 269 -4.77 -10.61 -5.35
C ASN A 269 -5.37 -9.42 -4.58
N VAL A 270 -4.75 -8.24 -4.67
CA VAL A 270 -5.22 -7.03 -3.96
C VAL A 270 -6.50 -6.44 -4.56
N ALA A 271 -6.86 -6.87 -5.78
CA ALA A 271 -8.07 -6.50 -6.50
C ALA A 271 -9.13 -7.62 -6.50
N ARG A 272 -8.99 -8.67 -5.67
CA ARG A 272 -9.88 -9.84 -5.67
C ARG A 272 -11.37 -9.54 -5.47
N ASN A 273 -11.69 -8.44 -4.80
CA ASN A 273 -13.06 -8.05 -4.46
C ASN A 273 -13.68 -7.11 -5.52
N ILE A 274 -12.95 -6.80 -6.59
CA ILE A 274 -13.44 -5.94 -7.67
C ILE A 274 -14.27 -6.81 -8.62
N SER A 275 -15.58 -6.57 -8.64
CA SER A 275 -16.49 -7.25 -9.57
C SER A 275 -16.27 -6.81 -11.02
N GLY A 276 -16.64 -7.64 -12.00
CA GLY A 276 -16.62 -7.28 -13.42
C GLY A 276 -17.30 -5.94 -13.70
N SER A 277 -18.53 -5.75 -13.21
CA SER A 277 -19.26 -4.47 -13.38
C SER A 277 -18.56 -3.22 -12.83
N VAL A 278 -17.73 -3.37 -11.79
CA VAL A 278 -16.93 -2.25 -11.26
C VAL A 278 -15.73 -2.01 -12.15
N PHE A 279 -15.12 -3.07 -12.67
CA PHE A 279 -14.02 -2.97 -13.63
C PHE A 279 -14.47 -2.35 -14.95
N ASP A 280 -15.61 -2.76 -15.50
CA ASP A 280 -16.19 -2.21 -16.72
C ASP A 280 -16.44 -0.69 -16.56
N ARG A 281 -17.04 -0.31 -15.42
CA ARG A 281 -17.22 1.10 -15.07
C ARG A 281 -15.88 1.83 -14.99
N PHE A 282 -14.86 1.24 -14.35
CA PHE A 282 -13.53 1.82 -14.28
C PHE A 282 -12.94 2.05 -15.69
N GLN A 283 -13.10 1.11 -16.63
CA GLN A 283 -12.63 1.30 -18.00
C GLN A 283 -13.38 2.40 -18.74
N GLU A 284 -14.70 2.53 -18.55
CA GLU A 284 -15.48 3.64 -19.12
C GLU A 284 -15.02 4.99 -18.60
N GLU A 285 -14.82 5.11 -17.29
CA GLU A 285 -14.36 6.35 -16.66
C GLU A 285 -12.91 6.70 -17.10
N CYS A 286 -12.05 5.70 -17.32
CA CYS A 286 -10.72 5.90 -17.92
C CYS A 286 -10.83 6.45 -19.34
N ARG A 287 -11.75 5.93 -20.17
CA ARG A 287 -11.95 6.40 -21.56
C ARG A 287 -12.35 7.88 -21.59
N GLN A 288 -13.25 8.29 -20.70
CA GLN A 288 -13.67 9.68 -20.57
C GLN A 288 -12.51 10.57 -20.09
N ALA A 289 -11.78 10.13 -19.07
CA ALA A 289 -10.65 10.87 -18.52
C ALA A 289 -9.49 11.04 -19.52
N GLU A 290 -9.18 10.03 -20.34
CA GLU A 290 -8.20 10.15 -21.41
C GLU A 290 -8.57 11.28 -22.38
N ALA A 291 -9.83 11.29 -22.83
CA ALA A 291 -10.32 12.29 -23.77
C ALA A 291 -10.27 13.72 -23.19
N GLU A 292 -10.49 13.88 -21.88
CA GLU A 292 -10.39 15.17 -21.20
C GLU A 292 -8.94 15.65 -21.05
N VAL A 293 -8.01 14.75 -20.68
CA VAL A 293 -6.60 15.12 -20.50
C VAL A 293 -5.98 15.55 -21.83
N ARG A 294 -6.31 14.88 -22.95
CA ARG A 294 -5.78 15.22 -24.28
C ARG A 294 -6.33 16.52 -24.88
N LYS A 295 -7.44 17.06 -24.34
CA LYS A 295 -8.03 18.34 -24.79
C LYS A 295 -7.39 19.56 -24.13
N ARG A 296 -6.58 19.37 -23.09
CA ARG A 296 -5.91 20.42 -22.32
C ARG A 296 -4.47 20.55 -22.76
#